data_AF-A0A842MQ73-F1
#
_entry.id   AF-A0A842MQ73-F1
#
_cell.length_a   1.000
_cell.length_b   1.000
_cell.length_c   1.000
_cell.angle_alpha   90.00
_cell.angle_beta   90.00
_cell.angle_gamma   90.00
#
_symmetry.space_group_name_H-M   'P 1'
#
loop_
_entity.id
_entity.type
_entity.pdbx_description
1 polymer ?
#
loop_
_entity_poly.entity_id
_entity_poly.type
_entity_poly.pdbx_seq_one_letter_code
_entity_poly.pdbx_strand_id
1 'polypeptide(L)'
;NSDNSILNKIRILGKSSLKDIISLLISKILGKNKKSEGYSSSPKPITSPLKLSIMKDNFTKGEVVFSKNISVDNVNQEGWLDIDLSDSNVLIYSTNKIYYIVLSCDGGNERNYYKWYHSKEDVYKDHPAYFDEWDGLGWREASYDFAFKISVQKLGDGVTKRFAIVHGQDGDYDGPYFYKDIKAMADVLNRSGLGWEVSFFFLKKGLPPEEEILKIAEEEDFDDVVLYYWSGHGSGFGHILDLYNFEASTQIIISDGCNSGEIIT
;
A
#
# COMPACT_ATOMS: atom_id res chain seq x y z
N ASN A 1 35.71 20.47 5.91
CA ASN A 1 34.80 20.61 4.76
C ASN A 1 33.45 20.12 5.19
N SER A 2 32.51 21.05 5.27
CA SER A 2 31.05 20.92 5.10
C SER A 2 30.39 19.57 5.30
N ASP A 3 29.25 19.45 5.95
CA ASP A 3 28.42 20.42 6.64
C ASP A 3 27.31 19.59 7.26
N ASN A 4 26.78 20.13 8.34
CA ASN A 4 25.51 19.70 8.90
C ASN A 4 24.44 19.72 7.80
N SER A 5 23.81 18.58 7.54
CA SER A 5 22.45 18.53 6.98
C SER A 5 21.86 17.16 7.30
N ILE A 6 21.47 16.91 8.54
CA ILE A 6 20.14 17.27 9.06
C ILE A 6 19.10 17.31 7.90
N LEU A 7 18.45 16.15 7.65
CA LEU A 7 17.79 15.75 6.39
C LEU A 7 16.27 15.63 6.54
N ASN A 8 15.47 16.25 5.67
CA ASN A 8 14.01 16.03 5.61
C ASN A 8 13.58 14.97 4.60
N LYS A 9 12.45 14.30 4.84
CA LYS A 9 11.79 13.32 3.98
C LYS A 9 10.27 13.63 4.03
N ILE A 10 9.34 12.93 3.38
CA ILE A 10 7.86 13.10 3.54
C ILE A 10 7.12 11.76 3.80
N ARG A 11 6.57 11.53 5.00
CA ARG A 11 6.00 10.22 5.44
C ARG A 11 4.53 10.41 5.66
N ILE A 12 3.69 9.71 4.94
CA ILE A 12 2.24 9.75 5.20
C ILE A 12 2.01 8.73 6.33
N LEU A 13 1.63 9.21 7.52
CA LEU A 13 1.56 8.41 8.77
C LEU A 13 0.17 7.82 9.03
N GLY A 14 0.15 6.50 9.22
CA GLY A 14 -0.76 5.72 10.08
C GLY A 14 0.10 4.79 10.97
N LYS A 15 -0.38 4.40 12.17
CA LYS A 15 0.44 3.94 13.33
C LYS A 15 1.32 2.68 13.12
N SER A 16 2.36 2.59 13.98
CA SER A 16 3.70 1.98 13.88
C SER A 16 3.88 0.44 13.98
N SER A 17 5.10 -0.03 13.65
CA SER A 17 5.88 -0.95 14.52
C SER A 17 7.39 -0.64 14.53
N LEU A 18 8.07 -1.03 15.63
CA LEU A 18 9.40 -0.62 16.15
C LEU A 18 10.61 -1.28 15.44
N LYS A 19 10.38 -2.09 14.41
CA LYS A 19 11.38 -3.05 13.89
C LYS A 19 12.45 -2.41 12.99
N ASP A 20 12.17 -1.23 12.43
CA ASP A 20 13.04 -0.58 11.42
C ASP A 20 14.10 0.35 12.02
N ILE A 21 14.11 0.54 13.34
CA ILE A 21 14.99 1.50 14.03
C ILE A 21 16.42 0.97 14.20
N ILE A 22 16.65 -0.35 14.13
CA ILE A 22 17.93 -0.96 14.54
C ILE A 22 18.93 -1.14 13.37
N SER A 23 18.48 -1.20 12.11
CA SER A 23 19.39 -1.46 10.96
C SER A 23 20.21 -0.25 10.49
N LEU A 24 19.98 0.96 11.00
CA LEU A 24 20.58 2.20 10.50
C LEU A 24 21.80 2.70 11.29
N LEU A 25 22.13 2.07 12.42
CA LEU A 25 23.17 2.57 13.34
C LEU A 25 24.60 2.10 13.04
N ILE A 26 24.82 1.15 12.13
CA ILE A 26 26.13 0.48 11.99
C ILE A 26 27.03 1.04 10.86
N SER A 27 26.52 1.82 9.90
CA SER A 27 27.29 2.16 8.68
C SER A 27 28.00 3.52 8.63
N LYS A 28 27.95 4.37 9.67
CA LYS A 28 28.38 5.78 9.58
C LYS A 28 29.74 6.16 10.20
N ILE A 29 30.58 5.20 10.59
CA ILE A 29 31.82 5.47 11.35
C ILE A 29 33.01 6.01 10.51
N LEU A 30 33.01 6.03 9.16
CA LEU A 30 34.23 6.38 8.41
C LEU A 30 34.03 7.22 7.12
N GLY A 31 34.60 8.43 7.07
CA GLY A 31 35.12 9.04 5.82
C GLY A 31 34.70 10.50 5.50
N LYS A 32 35.68 11.38 5.24
CA LYS A 32 35.63 12.87 5.17
C LYS A 32 35.43 13.49 3.77
N ASN A 33 35.06 14.78 3.79
CA ASN A 33 34.64 15.74 2.75
C ASN A 33 35.70 16.45 1.87
N LYS A 34 35.26 17.04 0.73
CA LYS A 34 35.84 18.24 0.08
C LYS A 34 34.78 19.27 -0.42
N LYS A 35 35.06 20.58 -0.25
CA LYS A 35 34.22 21.78 -0.55
C LYS A 35 34.50 22.35 -1.96
N SER A 36 33.54 23.10 -2.53
CA SER A 36 33.80 24.16 -3.51
C SER A 36 32.81 25.35 -3.41
N GLU A 37 33.36 26.54 -3.68
CA GLU A 37 32.79 27.91 -3.78
C GLU A 37 31.90 28.05 -5.06
N GLY A 38 31.03 29.03 -5.32
CA GLY A 38 30.56 30.28 -4.72
C GLY A 38 29.92 31.15 -5.82
N TYR A 39 28.69 31.65 -5.65
CA TYR A 39 28.10 32.77 -6.42
C TYR A 39 27.14 33.56 -5.54
N SER A 40 27.29 34.89 -5.50
CA SER A 40 26.62 35.83 -4.58
C SER A 40 25.54 36.63 -5.28
N SER A 41 24.30 36.14 -5.21
CA SER A 41 23.10 36.96 -5.16
C SER A 41 22.64 37.04 -3.69
N SER A 42 22.23 38.20 -3.20
CA SER A 42 21.70 38.33 -1.85
C SER A 42 20.43 37.47 -1.75
N PRO A 43 20.36 36.48 -0.85
CA PRO A 43 19.27 35.52 -0.86
C PRO A 43 17.94 36.20 -0.56
N LYS A 44 16.97 36.17 -1.48
CA LYS A 44 15.56 36.41 -1.15
C LYS A 44 15.10 35.31 -0.19
N PRO A 45 14.65 35.62 1.04
CA PRO A 45 14.13 34.60 1.94
C PRO A 45 12.91 33.90 1.30
N ILE A 46 12.75 32.61 1.58
CA ILE A 46 11.48 31.94 1.35
C ILE A 46 10.47 32.66 2.25
N THR A 47 9.50 33.32 1.63
CA THR A 47 8.46 34.09 2.33
C THR A 47 7.10 33.41 2.25
N SER A 48 6.99 32.35 1.46
CA SER A 48 5.77 31.59 1.26
C SER A 48 5.88 30.20 1.92
N PRO A 49 4.78 29.66 2.47
CA PRO A 49 4.73 28.27 2.90
C PRO A 49 4.92 27.33 1.70
N LEU A 50 5.49 26.15 1.96
CA LEU A 50 5.48 25.05 1.00
C LEU A 50 4.03 24.60 0.81
N LYS A 51 3.55 24.61 -0.42
CA LYS A 51 2.24 24.08 -0.77
C LYS A 51 2.39 22.64 -1.26
N LEU A 52 1.75 21.71 -0.58
CA LEU A 52 1.53 20.36 -1.08
C LEU A 52 0.14 20.27 -1.67
N SER A 53 0.01 19.70 -2.85
CA SER A 53 -1.27 19.42 -3.50
C SER A 53 -1.29 17.99 -4.03
N ILE A 54 -2.44 17.33 -3.94
CA ILE A 54 -2.70 16.09 -4.68
C ILE A 54 -3.57 16.47 -5.86
N MET A 55 -3.06 16.24 -7.06
CA MET A 55 -3.74 16.55 -8.31
C MET A 55 -4.19 15.26 -9.00
N LYS A 56 -5.41 15.25 -9.51
CA LYS A 56 -6.02 14.12 -10.21
C LYS A 56 -5.92 14.29 -11.71
N ASP A 57 -5.63 13.21 -12.42
CA ASP A 57 -5.56 13.06 -13.87
C ASP A 57 -4.44 13.89 -14.58
N ASN A 58 -4.02 15.04 -14.04
CA ASN A 58 -2.94 15.87 -14.62
C ASN A 58 -2.25 16.77 -13.57
N PHE A 59 -0.92 16.82 -13.50
CA PHE A 59 -0.18 17.62 -12.51
C PHE A 59 -0.07 19.13 -12.82
N THR A 60 -0.45 19.58 -14.02
CA THR A 60 -0.40 21.01 -14.39
C THR A 60 -1.78 21.66 -14.43
N LYS A 61 -2.81 20.90 -14.84
CA LYS A 61 -4.17 21.39 -15.09
C LYS A 61 -5.25 20.49 -14.50
N GLY A 62 -4.86 19.47 -13.72
CA GLY A 62 -5.79 18.54 -13.11
C GLY A 62 -6.54 19.15 -11.94
N GLU A 63 -7.52 18.40 -11.46
CA GLU A 63 -8.32 18.75 -10.29
C GLU A 63 -7.46 18.64 -9.03
N VAL A 64 -7.45 19.67 -8.20
CA VAL A 64 -6.83 19.63 -6.87
C VAL A 64 -7.79 18.95 -5.91
N VAL A 65 -7.51 17.70 -5.55
CA VAL A 65 -8.35 16.91 -4.63
C VAL A 65 -7.94 17.08 -3.16
N PHE A 66 -6.71 17.55 -2.93
CA PHE A 66 -6.22 17.93 -1.60
C PHE A 66 -5.18 19.03 -1.74
N SER A 67 -5.15 19.97 -0.79
CA SER A 67 -4.07 20.93 -0.69
C SER A 67 -3.80 21.31 0.76
N LYS A 68 -2.53 21.45 1.11
CA LYS A 68 -2.07 21.85 2.43
C LYS A 68 -0.91 22.82 2.28
N ASN A 69 -1.05 23.98 2.91
CA ASN A 69 0.06 24.90 3.12
C ASN A 69 0.82 24.45 4.37
N ILE A 70 2.13 24.34 4.22
CA ILE A 70 3.06 23.86 5.24
C ILE A 70 3.96 25.04 5.56
N SER A 71 3.78 25.60 6.76
CA SER A 71 4.61 26.70 7.22
C SER A 71 6.09 26.29 7.22
N VAL A 72 6.98 27.27 7.05
CA VAL A 72 8.43 27.06 7.12
C VAL A 72 8.81 26.34 8.42
N ASP A 73 8.17 26.69 9.54
CA ASP A 73 8.44 26.08 10.84
C ASP A 73 7.98 24.61 10.96
N ASN A 74 7.02 24.20 10.12
CA ASN A 74 6.50 22.83 10.06
C ASN A 74 7.20 21.97 9.00
N VAL A 75 7.94 22.59 8.09
CA VAL A 75 8.95 21.87 7.34
C VAL A 75 10.04 21.58 8.37
N ASN A 76 9.99 20.36 8.92
CA ASN A 76 10.99 19.84 9.83
C ASN A 76 12.39 20.17 9.26
N GLN A 77 13.44 20.31 10.07
CA GLN A 77 14.81 20.41 9.54
C GLN A 77 15.43 19.02 9.38
N GLU A 78 14.92 18.04 10.14
CA GLU A 78 15.30 16.62 10.06
C GLU A 78 14.11 15.67 10.14
N GLY A 79 13.78 15.05 9.03
CA GLY A 79 13.00 13.83 8.98
C GLY A 79 11.78 13.96 8.11
N TRP A 80 10.91 12.98 8.23
CA TRP A 80 9.74 12.90 7.38
C TRP A 80 8.70 14.00 7.71
N LEU A 81 8.16 14.66 6.70
CA LEU A 81 7.02 15.58 6.77
C LEU A 81 5.75 14.74 6.70
N ASP A 82 4.96 14.79 7.77
CA ASP A 82 3.78 13.97 7.87
C ASP A 82 2.53 14.69 7.32
N ILE A 83 1.90 14.06 6.33
CA ILE A 83 0.67 14.54 5.70
C ILE A 83 -0.43 13.56 6.05
N ASP A 84 -1.37 14.05 6.85
CA ASP A 84 -2.60 13.34 7.16
C ASP A 84 -3.65 13.64 6.09
N LEU A 85 -4.20 12.58 5.50
CA LEU A 85 -5.23 12.61 4.48
C LEU A 85 -6.57 12.07 4.99
N SER A 86 -6.69 11.75 6.29
CA SER A 86 -7.90 11.17 6.89
C SER A 86 -9.14 12.05 6.74
N ASP A 87 -8.97 13.38 6.80
CA ASP A 87 -10.05 14.35 6.58
C ASP A 87 -10.21 14.77 5.10
N SER A 88 -9.50 14.11 4.18
CA SER A 88 -9.57 14.42 2.75
C SER A 88 -10.50 13.48 2.00
N ASN A 89 -11.24 14.00 1.01
CA ASN A 89 -12.03 13.18 0.08
C ASN A 89 -11.15 12.46 -0.96
N VAL A 90 -9.84 12.29 -0.69
CA VAL A 90 -8.91 11.62 -1.60
C VAL A 90 -9.12 10.11 -1.49
N LEU A 91 -10.05 9.61 -2.30
CA LEU A 91 -10.27 8.17 -2.48
C LEU A 91 -9.26 7.65 -3.50
N ILE A 92 -8.13 7.12 -3.01
CA ILE A 92 -7.12 6.42 -3.82
C ILE A 92 -7.58 4.96 -4.07
N TYR A 93 -8.81 4.77 -4.55
CA TYR A 93 -9.39 3.43 -4.75
C TYR A 93 -9.84 3.18 -6.20
N SER A 94 -9.73 4.16 -7.09
CA SER A 94 -10.09 3.95 -8.49
C SER A 94 -8.87 3.51 -9.30
N THR A 95 -8.91 2.26 -9.78
CA THR A 95 -7.88 1.59 -10.60
C THR A 95 -7.56 2.28 -11.94
N ASN A 96 -8.30 3.33 -12.31
CA ASN A 96 -8.13 4.06 -13.58
C ASN A 96 -7.77 5.54 -13.39
N LYS A 97 -7.32 5.94 -12.20
CA LYS A 97 -7.01 7.34 -11.89
C LYS A 97 -5.54 7.52 -11.51
N ILE A 98 -4.88 8.46 -12.19
CA ILE A 98 -3.51 8.86 -11.88
C ILE A 98 -3.59 10.05 -10.95
N TYR A 99 -2.88 9.96 -9.83
CA TYR A 99 -2.73 11.06 -8.88
C TYR A 99 -1.28 11.52 -8.84
N TYR A 100 -1.09 12.82 -8.72
CA TYR A 100 0.21 13.47 -8.66
C TYR A 100 0.36 14.19 -7.33
N ILE A 101 1.49 13.97 -6.67
CA ILE A 101 1.91 14.77 -5.51
C ILE A 101 2.69 15.96 -6.06
N VAL A 102 2.13 17.16 -5.95
CA VAL A 102 2.74 18.39 -6.43
C VAL A 102 3.16 19.24 -5.24
N LEU A 103 4.46 19.54 -5.17
CA LEU A 103 5.01 20.51 -4.25
C LEU A 103 5.32 21.80 -4.99
N SER A 104 4.90 22.93 -4.45
CA SER A 104 5.24 24.24 -4.98
C SER A 104 5.47 25.25 -3.86
N CYS A 105 6.27 26.28 -4.14
CA CYS A 105 6.43 27.44 -3.28
C CYS A 105 6.65 28.67 -4.15
N ASP A 106 6.26 29.84 -3.65
CA ASP A 106 6.53 31.10 -4.32
C ASP A 106 7.83 31.73 -3.79
N GLY A 107 8.70 32.14 -4.70
CA GLY A 107 9.99 32.75 -4.36
C GLY A 107 11.08 31.73 -4.00
N GLY A 108 12.12 32.20 -3.32
CA GLY A 108 13.35 31.44 -3.11
C GLY A 108 14.46 31.79 -4.11
N ASN A 109 15.57 31.06 -4.04
CA ASN A 109 16.72 31.13 -4.96
C ASN A 109 17.68 29.95 -4.68
N GLU A 110 18.83 29.91 -5.35
CA GLU A 110 19.86 28.87 -5.22
C GLU A 110 20.46 28.72 -3.81
N ARG A 111 20.20 29.67 -2.91
CA ARG A 111 20.63 29.64 -1.50
C ARG A 111 19.48 29.47 -0.51
N ASN A 112 18.24 29.75 -0.93
CA ASN A 112 17.03 29.70 -0.11
C ASN A 112 15.94 28.93 -0.85
N TYR A 113 15.93 27.61 -0.70
CA TYR A 113 14.99 26.71 -1.34
C TYR A 113 14.59 25.58 -0.39
N TYR A 114 13.43 24.97 -0.63
CA TYR A 114 13.08 23.70 0.00
C TYR A 114 13.84 22.57 -0.69
N LYS A 115 14.57 21.76 0.09
CA LYS A 115 15.26 20.59 -0.44
C LYS A 115 14.38 19.36 -0.33
N TRP A 116 14.06 18.76 -1.47
CA TRP A 116 13.40 17.46 -1.53
C TRP A 116 14.44 16.38 -1.81
N TYR A 117 14.44 15.32 -0.99
CA TYR A 117 15.27 14.16 -1.20
C TYR A 117 14.65 13.19 -2.19
N HIS A 118 15.52 12.60 -2.99
CA HIS A 118 15.18 11.60 -3.99
C HIS A 118 15.93 10.30 -3.69
N SER A 119 15.43 9.19 -4.23
CA SER A 119 16.19 7.95 -4.31
C SER A 119 17.37 8.12 -5.28
N LYS A 120 18.41 7.29 -5.11
CA LYS A 120 19.55 7.26 -6.03
C LYS A 120 19.22 6.53 -7.34
N GLU A 121 18.17 5.72 -7.33
CA GLU A 121 17.71 4.84 -8.41
C GLU A 121 16.23 5.11 -8.68
N ASP A 122 15.75 4.76 -9.86
CA ASP A 122 14.31 4.69 -10.18
C ASP A 122 13.71 3.49 -9.41
N VAL A 123 13.13 3.79 -8.26
CA VAL A 123 12.48 2.84 -7.35
C VAL A 123 11.00 2.67 -7.67
N TYR A 124 10.39 3.61 -8.40
CA TYR A 124 8.99 3.55 -8.85
C TYR A 124 8.94 3.45 -10.37
N LYS A 125 9.46 2.32 -10.86
CA LYS A 125 9.45 1.96 -12.27
C LYS A 125 8.04 2.19 -12.87
N ASP A 126 8.00 2.95 -13.96
CA ASP A 126 6.77 3.38 -14.68
C ASP A 126 5.99 4.56 -14.06
N HIS A 127 6.51 5.22 -13.02
CA HIS A 127 5.93 6.40 -12.38
C HIS A 127 6.89 7.59 -12.36
N PRO A 128 7.01 8.34 -13.48
CA PRO A 128 8.03 9.35 -13.65
C PRO A 128 7.88 10.53 -12.67
N ALA A 129 9.01 10.97 -12.13
CA ALA A 129 9.14 12.23 -11.41
C ALA A 129 9.37 13.38 -12.40
N TYR A 130 8.72 14.51 -12.18
CA TYR A 130 8.90 15.72 -12.97
C TYR A 130 9.35 16.89 -12.09
N PHE A 131 10.21 17.75 -12.62
CA PHE A 131 10.55 19.04 -12.02
C PHE A 131 10.49 20.16 -13.05
N ASP A 132 10.33 21.38 -12.57
CA ASP A 132 10.37 22.59 -13.38
C ASP A 132 11.60 23.42 -12.96
N GLU A 133 12.55 23.56 -13.89
CA GLU A 133 13.79 24.32 -13.69
C GLU A 133 13.62 25.81 -14.02
N TRP A 134 12.49 26.21 -14.59
CA TRP A 134 12.34 27.49 -15.30
C TRP A 134 11.03 28.21 -14.98
N ASP A 135 10.59 28.19 -13.72
CA ASP A 135 9.47 28.99 -13.21
C ASP A 135 8.17 28.87 -14.05
N GLY A 136 7.79 27.67 -14.47
CA GLY A 136 6.56 27.42 -15.24
C GLY A 136 6.76 27.26 -16.74
N LEU A 137 8.00 27.42 -17.25
CA LEU A 137 8.28 27.38 -18.69
C LEU A 137 8.44 25.96 -19.26
N GLY A 138 8.57 24.94 -18.41
CA GLY A 138 8.56 23.55 -18.88
C GLY A 138 8.94 22.52 -17.82
N TRP A 139 8.18 21.43 -17.80
CA TRP A 139 8.45 20.28 -16.96
C TRP A 139 9.42 19.32 -17.65
N ARG A 140 10.35 18.78 -16.87
CA ARG A 140 11.35 17.80 -17.30
C ARG A 140 11.23 16.56 -16.44
N GLU A 141 11.34 15.41 -17.07
CA GLU A 141 11.39 14.13 -16.38
C GLU A 141 12.75 13.95 -15.69
N ALA A 142 12.74 13.54 -14.43
CA ALA A 142 13.93 13.22 -13.68
C ALA A 142 14.37 11.76 -13.91
N SER A 143 15.67 11.51 -13.84
CA SER A 143 16.22 10.14 -13.85
C SER A 143 16.24 9.49 -12.47
N TYR A 144 15.47 10.01 -11.52
CA TYR A 144 15.41 9.62 -10.11
C TYR A 144 14.00 9.86 -9.59
N ASP A 145 13.62 9.18 -8.51
CA ASP A 145 12.32 9.39 -7.89
C ASP A 145 12.39 10.24 -6.64
N PHE A 146 11.36 11.06 -6.43
CA PHE A 146 11.17 11.70 -5.13
C PHE A 146 10.89 10.66 -4.05
N ALA A 147 11.52 10.80 -2.88
CA ALA A 147 11.31 9.88 -1.79
C ALA A 147 9.99 10.19 -1.06
N PHE A 148 8.98 9.35 -1.23
CA PHE A 148 7.73 9.40 -0.48
C PHE A 148 7.36 8.01 0.07
N LYS A 149 6.59 7.97 1.15
CA LYS A 149 6.00 6.73 1.66
C LYS A 149 4.52 6.95 1.88
N ILE A 150 3.70 6.13 1.23
CA ILE A 150 2.26 6.05 1.49
C ILE A 150 2.05 4.98 2.55
N SER A 151 1.30 5.32 3.60
CA SER A 151 0.73 4.34 4.52
C SER A 151 -0.77 4.48 4.39
N VAL A 152 -1.43 3.46 3.85
CA VAL A 152 -2.89 3.43 3.73
C VAL A 152 -3.43 2.71 4.95
N GLN A 153 -4.39 3.32 5.64
CA GLN A 153 -5.27 2.56 6.53
C GLN A 153 -6.46 2.15 5.68
N LYS A 154 -6.50 0.89 5.25
CA LYS A 154 -7.72 0.35 4.67
C LYS A 154 -8.74 0.32 5.81
N LEU A 155 -9.78 1.14 5.69
CA LEU A 155 -10.90 1.16 6.61
C LEU A 155 -11.97 0.33 5.95
N GLY A 156 -12.47 -0.69 6.65
CA GLY A 156 -13.69 -1.34 6.22
C GLY A 156 -14.89 -0.42 6.42
N ASP A 157 -16.03 -0.79 5.86
CA ASP A 157 -17.27 -0.02 5.92
C ASP A 157 -17.90 0.04 7.33
N GLY A 158 -17.33 -0.71 8.28
CA GLY A 158 -17.75 -0.78 9.68
C GLY A 158 -18.84 -1.83 9.92
N VAL A 159 -19.16 -2.64 8.90
CA VAL A 159 -20.09 -3.75 8.93
C VAL A 159 -19.34 -5.05 8.60
N THR A 160 -18.88 -5.74 9.64
CA THR A 160 -18.22 -7.04 9.47
C THR A 160 -19.14 -8.11 8.90
N LYS A 161 -18.95 -8.43 7.62
CA LYS A 161 -19.45 -9.61 6.91
C LYS A 161 -18.49 -10.78 7.09
N ARG A 162 -19.00 -11.98 6.82
CA ARG A 162 -18.25 -13.23 6.99
C ARG A 162 -18.53 -14.13 5.82
N PHE A 163 -17.54 -14.34 4.97
CA PHE A 163 -17.64 -15.17 3.78
C PHE A 163 -16.92 -16.49 4.01
N ALA A 164 -17.53 -17.60 3.62
CA ALA A 164 -16.91 -18.91 3.72
C ALA A 164 -16.99 -19.65 2.38
N ILE A 165 -15.83 -20.02 1.85
CA ILE A 165 -15.69 -20.95 0.74
C ILE A 165 -15.43 -22.33 1.35
N VAL A 166 -16.39 -23.23 1.20
CA VAL A 166 -16.35 -24.59 1.75
C VAL A 166 -16.32 -25.57 0.59
N HIS A 167 -15.16 -26.18 0.35
CA HIS A 167 -14.88 -26.95 -0.86
C HIS A 167 -14.39 -28.36 -0.53
N GLY A 168 -15.00 -29.38 -1.14
CA GLY A 168 -14.53 -30.75 -1.06
C GLY A 168 -14.21 -31.30 -2.44
N GLN A 169 -13.17 -32.12 -2.51
CA GLN A 169 -12.80 -32.78 -3.74
C GLN A 169 -12.88 -34.29 -3.61
N ASP A 170 -13.85 -34.89 -4.30
CA ASP A 170 -13.89 -36.34 -4.52
C ASP A 170 -12.91 -36.63 -5.64
N GLY A 171 -11.83 -37.36 -5.40
CA GLY A 171 -10.90 -37.72 -6.48
C GLY A 171 -11.53 -38.73 -7.46
N ASP A 172 -10.74 -39.68 -7.94
CA ASP A 172 -11.27 -40.86 -8.65
C ASP A 172 -11.86 -41.92 -7.70
N TYR A 173 -11.79 -41.67 -6.39
CA TYR A 173 -12.30 -42.55 -5.34
C TYR A 173 -13.54 -41.89 -4.75
N ASP A 174 -14.73 -42.48 -4.94
CA ASP A 174 -16.01 -42.07 -4.31
C ASP A 174 -15.91 -42.20 -2.77
N GLY A 175 -15.22 -41.26 -2.14
CA GLY A 175 -14.96 -41.22 -0.71
C GLY A 175 -16.05 -40.41 -0.01
N PRO A 176 -16.99 -41.02 0.73
CA PRO A 176 -18.08 -40.27 1.35
C PRO A 176 -17.64 -39.36 2.50
N TYR A 177 -16.34 -39.33 2.83
CA TYR A 177 -15.79 -38.62 3.97
C TYR A 177 -15.63 -37.13 3.68
N PHE A 178 -15.03 -36.74 2.55
CA PHE A 178 -14.83 -35.34 2.20
C PHE A 178 -16.14 -34.56 2.14
N TYR A 179 -17.18 -35.15 1.52
CA TYR A 179 -18.51 -34.56 1.50
C TYR A 179 -19.09 -34.36 2.90
N LYS A 180 -18.92 -35.34 3.79
CA LYS A 180 -19.40 -35.23 5.18
C LYS A 180 -18.67 -34.13 5.93
N ASP A 181 -17.36 -34.00 5.72
CA ASP A 181 -16.53 -33.04 6.43
C ASP A 181 -16.86 -31.60 5.99
N ILE A 182 -16.99 -31.36 4.68
CA ILE A 182 -17.42 -30.05 4.16
C ILE A 182 -18.85 -29.71 4.59
N LYS A 183 -19.74 -30.70 4.64
CA LYS A 183 -21.10 -30.49 5.12
C LYS A 183 -21.13 -30.16 6.60
N ALA A 184 -20.33 -30.85 7.40
CA ALA A 184 -20.20 -30.57 8.83
C ALA A 184 -19.65 -29.15 9.06
N MET A 185 -18.68 -28.71 8.28
CA MET A 185 -18.16 -27.34 8.33
C MET A 185 -19.25 -26.31 7.99
N ALA A 186 -19.94 -26.48 6.87
CA ALA A 186 -21.04 -25.60 6.49
C ALA A 186 -22.14 -25.55 7.57
N ASP A 187 -22.50 -26.69 8.16
CA ASP A 187 -23.48 -26.77 9.25
C ASP A 187 -23.00 -26.06 10.53
N VAL A 188 -21.70 -26.08 10.84
CA VAL A 188 -21.12 -25.33 11.97
C VAL A 188 -21.19 -23.83 11.71
N LEU A 189 -20.79 -23.38 10.52
CA LEU A 189 -20.81 -21.96 10.14
C LEU A 189 -22.24 -21.41 10.18
N ASN A 190 -23.19 -22.12 9.57
CA ASN A 190 -24.61 -21.74 9.56
C ASN A 190 -25.23 -21.68 10.96
N ARG A 191 -24.82 -22.56 11.88
CA ARG A 191 -25.36 -22.60 13.26
C ARG A 191 -24.63 -21.69 14.25
N SER A 192 -23.50 -21.10 13.86
CA SER A 192 -22.70 -20.26 14.75
C SER A 192 -23.41 -18.98 15.21
N GLY A 193 -24.43 -18.53 14.48
CA GLY A 193 -25.10 -17.26 14.73
C GLY A 193 -24.28 -16.02 14.35
N LEU A 194 -23.12 -16.20 13.69
CA LEU A 194 -22.22 -15.12 13.28
C LEU A 194 -22.54 -14.53 11.89
N GLY A 195 -23.57 -15.05 11.21
CA GLY A 195 -24.00 -14.56 9.90
C GLY A 195 -23.03 -14.90 8.76
N TRP A 196 -22.56 -16.14 8.69
CA TRP A 196 -21.71 -16.58 7.58
C TRP A 196 -22.50 -16.73 6.28
N GLU A 197 -21.96 -16.17 5.21
CA GLU A 197 -22.36 -16.45 3.84
C GLU A 197 -21.50 -17.60 3.30
N VAL A 198 -22.12 -18.77 3.15
CA VAL A 198 -21.41 -20.01 2.85
C VAL A 198 -21.60 -20.39 1.38
N SER A 199 -20.52 -20.34 0.60
CA SER A 199 -20.43 -20.91 -0.74
C SER A 199 -19.92 -22.35 -0.65
N PHE A 200 -20.78 -23.31 -1.01
CA PHE A 200 -20.54 -24.75 -0.83
C PHE A 200 -20.29 -25.45 -2.17
N PHE A 201 -19.16 -26.14 -2.28
CA PHE A 201 -18.75 -26.84 -3.51
C PHE A 201 -18.28 -28.27 -3.21
N PHE A 202 -18.85 -29.25 -3.91
CA PHE A 202 -18.32 -30.60 -3.94
C PHE A 202 -17.97 -30.97 -5.37
N LEU A 203 -16.68 -31.04 -5.67
CA LEU A 203 -16.16 -31.14 -7.03
C LEU A 203 -15.46 -32.48 -7.24
N LYS A 204 -15.56 -33.03 -8.45
CA LYS A 204 -14.78 -34.22 -8.85
C LYS A 204 -13.29 -33.88 -9.05
N LYS A 205 -12.99 -32.65 -9.47
CA LYS A 205 -11.64 -32.14 -9.60
C LYS A 205 -11.67 -30.62 -9.71
N GLY A 206 -10.62 -29.97 -9.26
CA GLY A 206 -10.38 -28.55 -9.51
C GLY A 206 -10.71 -27.69 -8.31
N LEU A 207 -10.91 -26.41 -8.59
CA LEU A 207 -11.13 -25.37 -7.60
C LEU A 207 -12.58 -24.86 -7.68
N PRO A 208 -13.06 -24.18 -6.62
CA PRO A 208 -14.32 -23.46 -6.69
C PRO A 208 -14.40 -22.57 -7.94
N PRO A 209 -15.60 -22.34 -8.51
CA PRO A 209 -15.79 -21.45 -9.65
C PRO A 209 -15.20 -20.06 -9.38
N GLU A 210 -14.36 -19.57 -10.28
CA GLU A 210 -13.71 -18.26 -10.17
C GLU A 210 -14.71 -17.11 -9.99
N GLU A 211 -15.88 -17.21 -10.61
CA GLU A 211 -16.97 -16.22 -10.48
C GLU A 211 -17.44 -16.01 -9.03
N GLU A 212 -17.50 -17.06 -8.22
CA GLU A 212 -17.93 -16.99 -6.82
C GLU A 212 -16.85 -16.37 -5.93
N ILE A 213 -15.58 -16.62 -6.28
CA ILE A 213 -14.43 -16.00 -5.62
C ILE A 213 -14.39 -14.51 -5.92
N LEU A 214 -14.54 -14.13 -7.20
CA LEU A 214 -14.56 -12.73 -7.62
C LEU A 214 -15.71 -11.97 -6.98
N LYS A 215 -16.90 -12.60 -6.88
CA LYS A 215 -18.02 -12.01 -6.16
C LYS A 215 -17.68 -11.71 -4.70
N ILE A 216 -17.06 -12.65 -3.99
CA ILE A 216 -16.61 -12.40 -2.60
C ILE A 216 -15.60 -11.25 -2.59
N ALA A 217 -14.60 -11.25 -3.47
CA ALA A 217 -13.57 -10.21 -3.55
C ALA A 217 -14.12 -8.81 -3.91
N GLU A 218 -15.25 -8.73 -4.59
CA GLU A 218 -15.94 -7.47 -4.90
C GLU A 218 -16.81 -6.95 -3.74
N GLU A 219 -17.27 -7.85 -2.87
CA GLU A 219 -18.19 -7.53 -1.76
C GLU A 219 -17.50 -7.36 -0.41
N GLU A 220 -16.32 -7.97 -0.25
CA GLU A 220 -15.53 -7.95 0.97
C GLU A 220 -14.65 -6.71 1.09
N ASP A 221 -14.37 -6.32 2.33
CA ASP A 221 -13.38 -5.29 2.63
C ASP A 221 -12.57 -5.60 3.89
N PHE A 222 -11.78 -4.60 4.33
CA PHE A 222 -10.81 -4.76 5.39
C PHE A 222 -11.39 -5.18 6.76
N ASP A 223 -12.65 -4.86 7.09
CA ASP A 223 -13.25 -5.28 8.36
C ASP A 223 -13.99 -6.62 8.30
N ASP A 224 -13.96 -7.28 7.14
CA ASP A 224 -14.56 -8.59 6.92
C ASP A 224 -13.66 -9.77 7.30
N VAL A 225 -14.29 -10.94 7.34
CA VAL A 225 -13.61 -12.23 7.57
C VAL A 225 -13.88 -13.16 6.40
N VAL A 226 -12.81 -13.68 5.80
CA VAL A 226 -12.91 -14.71 4.77
C VAL A 226 -12.36 -16.03 5.30
N LEU A 227 -13.16 -17.09 5.21
CA LEU A 227 -12.75 -18.45 5.56
C LEU A 227 -12.71 -19.31 4.31
N TYR A 228 -11.62 -20.06 4.16
CA TYR A 228 -11.46 -21.09 3.17
C TYR A 228 -11.30 -22.44 3.87
N TYR A 229 -12.26 -23.34 3.68
CA TYR A 229 -12.19 -24.73 4.15
C TYR A 229 -12.08 -25.66 2.95
N TRP A 230 -11.09 -26.53 2.98
CA TRP A 230 -10.98 -27.62 2.02
C TRP A 230 -10.85 -28.99 2.66
N SER A 231 -11.48 -29.99 2.04
CA SER A 231 -11.30 -31.41 2.37
C SER A 231 -11.04 -32.26 1.12
N GLY A 232 -9.96 -33.05 1.13
CA GLY A 232 -9.57 -33.90 0.00
C GLY A 232 -8.19 -34.55 0.12
N HIS A 233 -7.71 -35.12 -0.99
CA HIS A 233 -6.35 -35.68 -1.05
C HIS A 233 -5.30 -34.60 -1.35
N GLY A 234 -4.23 -34.50 -0.54
CA GLY A 234 -3.26 -33.40 -0.63
C GLY A 234 -2.23 -33.45 -1.76
N SER A 235 -2.33 -34.38 -2.72
CA SER A 235 -1.40 -34.46 -3.86
C SER A 235 -1.77 -33.53 -5.04
N GLY A 236 -2.70 -32.58 -4.87
CA GLY A 236 -3.21 -31.73 -5.95
C GLY A 236 -3.43 -30.27 -5.60
N PHE A 237 -2.86 -29.79 -4.49
CA PHE A 237 -3.36 -28.61 -3.78
C PHE A 237 -2.46 -27.37 -3.87
N GLY A 238 -1.51 -27.34 -4.81
CA GLY A 238 -0.40 -26.39 -4.79
C GLY A 238 -0.67 -24.90 -5.09
N HIS A 239 -1.90 -24.44 -5.34
CA HIS A 239 -2.11 -23.07 -5.88
C HIS A 239 -3.37 -22.32 -5.41
N ILE A 240 -3.98 -22.71 -4.29
CA ILE A 240 -5.19 -22.01 -3.81
C ILE A 240 -4.89 -20.62 -3.26
N LEU A 241 -3.74 -20.43 -2.61
CA LEU A 241 -3.40 -19.15 -1.99
C LEU A 241 -3.04 -18.07 -3.01
N ASP A 242 -2.54 -18.45 -4.18
CA ASP A 242 -2.22 -17.52 -5.26
C ASP A 242 -3.49 -16.89 -5.89
N LEU A 243 -4.65 -17.50 -5.69
CA LEU A 243 -5.92 -17.08 -6.33
C LEU A 243 -6.74 -16.09 -5.50
N TYR A 244 -6.41 -15.91 -4.22
CA TYR A 244 -7.30 -15.27 -3.25
C TYR A 244 -6.63 -14.06 -2.61
N ASN A 245 -6.47 -12.98 -3.38
CA ASN A 245 -6.00 -11.70 -2.86
C ASN A 245 -7.18 -10.89 -2.26
N PHE A 246 -7.81 -11.44 -1.21
CA PHE A 246 -8.84 -10.73 -0.47
C PHE A 246 -8.24 -9.57 0.35
N GLU A 247 -9.01 -8.50 0.46
CA GLU A 247 -8.72 -7.30 1.24
C GLU A 247 -9.02 -7.47 2.73
N ALA A 248 -9.79 -8.50 3.09
CA ALA A 248 -10.16 -8.88 4.44
C ALA A 248 -8.94 -8.99 5.36
N SER A 249 -8.99 -8.26 6.48
CA SER A 249 -7.91 -8.26 7.47
C SER A 249 -7.73 -9.63 8.15
N THR A 250 -8.78 -10.45 8.14
CA THR A 250 -8.76 -11.81 8.71
C THR A 250 -9.10 -12.84 7.64
N GLN A 251 -8.11 -13.66 7.29
CA GLN A 251 -8.27 -14.81 6.41
C GLN A 251 -7.98 -16.09 7.18
N ILE A 252 -8.92 -17.04 7.15
CA ILE A 252 -8.83 -18.31 7.88
C ILE A 252 -8.74 -19.42 6.84
N ILE A 253 -7.64 -20.17 6.84
CA ILE A 253 -7.47 -21.32 5.95
C ILE A 253 -7.45 -22.58 6.79
N ILE A 254 -8.35 -23.51 6.47
CA ILE A 254 -8.44 -24.83 7.08
C ILE A 254 -8.31 -25.86 5.95
N SER A 255 -7.31 -26.72 6.05
CA SER A 255 -7.03 -27.75 5.05
C SER A 255 -7.05 -29.13 5.70
N ASP A 256 -7.99 -29.95 5.26
CA ASP A 256 -8.25 -31.30 5.71
C ASP A 256 -7.87 -32.31 4.63
N GLY A 257 -6.57 -32.63 4.59
CA GLY A 257 -6.02 -33.59 3.64
C GLY A 257 -4.65 -34.09 4.06
N CYS A 258 -4.25 -35.23 3.51
CA CYS A 258 -2.90 -35.77 3.75
C CYS A 258 -1.84 -34.76 3.31
N ASN A 259 -0.78 -34.56 4.10
CA ASN A 259 0.31 -33.62 3.81
C ASN A 259 -0.14 -32.15 3.68
N SER A 260 -1.25 -31.75 4.31
CA SER A 260 -1.75 -30.37 4.22
C SER A 260 -0.82 -29.30 4.79
N GLY A 261 0.20 -29.70 5.56
CA GLY A 261 1.25 -28.77 6.01
C GLY A 261 2.09 -28.17 4.88
N GLU A 262 2.14 -28.79 3.70
CA GLU A 262 2.87 -28.30 2.52
C GLU A 262 2.05 -27.32 1.66
N ILE A 263 0.79 -27.08 2.02
CA ILE A 263 -0.16 -26.27 1.22
C ILE A 263 0.04 -24.76 1.44
N ILE A 264 0.57 -24.37 2.59
CA ILE A 264 0.62 -22.98 3.06
C ILE A 264 2.05 -22.40 3.02
N THR A 265 3.04 -23.20 2.61
CA THR A 265 4.46 -22.82 2.53
C THR A 265 4.87 -22.41 1.14
#